data_AF-A0A1C3H513-F1
#
_entry.id   AF-A0A1C3H513-F1
#
_cell.length_a   1.000
_cell.length_b   1.000
_cell.length_c   1.000
_cell.angle_alpha   90.00
_cell.angle_beta   90.00
_cell.angle_gamma   90.00
#
_symmetry.space_group_name_H-M   'P 1'
#
loop_
_entity.id
_entity.type
_entity.pdbx_description
1 polymer ?
#
loop_
_entity_poly.entity_id
_entity_poly.type
_entity_poly.pdbx_seq_one_letter_code
_entity_poly.pdbx_strand_id
1 'polypeptide(L)'
;MRAIALLLAISLTACARDIPRYHPIAVPTGLTTPVAIPEKPDPQRATQRDVARYLIEQHQALATCNARLTVIRQWSERWMKPTAPQR
;
A
#
# COMPACT_ATOMS: atom_id res chain seq x y z
N MET A 1 1.62 30.05 46.32
CA MET A 1 0.52 29.85 45.33
C MET A 1 0.96 30.00 43.88
N ARG A 2 1.69 31.07 43.47
CA ARG A 2 2.18 31.25 42.08
C ARG A 2 3.06 30.10 41.55
N ALA A 3 3.97 29.58 42.36
CA ALA A 3 4.87 28.48 41.96
C ALA A 3 4.11 27.16 41.68
N ILE A 4 3.04 26.89 42.44
CA ILE A 4 2.20 25.70 42.27
C ILE A 4 1.40 25.81 40.97
N ALA A 5 0.85 26.99 40.67
CA ALA A 5 0.15 27.25 39.41
C ALA A 5 1.08 27.11 38.19
N LEU A 6 2.34 27.55 38.30
CA LEU A 6 3.35 27.39 37.26
C LEU A 6 3.73 25.91 37.04
N LEU A 7 3.95 25.14 38.10
CA LEU A 7 4.22 23.70 38.01
C LEU A 7 3.05 22.93 37.40
N LEU A 8 1.81 23.27 37.77
CA LEU A 8 0.61 22.68 37.17
C LEU A 8 0.53 22.99 35.67
N ALA A 9 0.75 24.25 35.27
CA ALA A 9 0.72 24.65 33.87
C ALA A 9 1.79 23.93 33.01
N ILE A 10 2.97 23.70 33.56
CA ILE A 10 4.04 22.95 32.87
C ILE A 10 3.68 21.46 32.75
N SER A 11 3.12 20.86 33.80
CA SER A 11 2.68 19.46 33.76
C SER A 11 1.52 19.22 32.78
N LEU A 12 0.56 20.13 32.72
CA LEU A 12 -0.59 20.08 31.79
C LEU A 12 -0.15 20.26 30.33
N THR A 13 0.84 21.12 30.06
CA THR A 13 1.38 21.33 28.70
C THR A 13 2.31 20.20 28.24
N ALA A 14 2.92 19.45 29.17
CA ALA A 14 3.70 18.25 28.88
C ALA A 14 2.80 17.06 28.47
N CYS A 15 1.63 16.91 29.11
CA CYS A 15 0.69 15.83 28.79
C CYS A 15 -0.10 16.04 27.48
N ALA A 16 -0.16 17.26 26.95
CA ALA A 16 -0.92 17.59 25.73
C ALA A 16 -0.08 17.52 24.43
N ARG A 17 1.20 17.12 24.52
CA ARG A 17 2.15 17.21 23.40
C ARG A 17 2.35 15.93 22.60
N ASP A 18 1.40 15.00 22.63
CA ASP A 18 1.34 13.96 21.61
C ASP A 18 0.74 14.54 20.34
N ILE A 19 1.56 15.29 19.60
CA ILE A 19 1.24 15.68 18.23
C ILE A 19 1.50 14.42 17.38
N PRO A 20 0.47 13.80 16.79
CA PRO A 20 0.68 12.64 15.93
C PRO A 20 1.56 13.07 14.76
N ARG A 21 2.82 12.61 14.76
CA ARG A 21 3.72 12.79 13.62
C ARG A 21 3.26 11.85 12.52
N TYR A 22 2.72 12.41 11.45
CA TYR A 22 2.35 11.62 10.29
C TYR A 22 3.61 11.08 9.59
N HIS A 23 3.83 9.79 9.77
CA HIS A 23 4.59 8.84 8.95
C HIS A 23 4.03 8.59 7.54
N PRO A 24 4.46 9.20 6.41
CA PRO A 24 4.01 8.71 5.11
C PRO A 24 4.48 7.27 4.92
N ILE A 25 3.54 6.37 4.65
CA ILE A 25 3.88 4.97 4.38
C ILE A 25 4.38 4.86 2.94
N ALA A 26 5.67 4.54 2.77
CA ALA A 26 6.25 4.36 1.45
C ALA A 26 5.66 3.11 0.77
N VAL A 27 5.03 3.30 -0.39
CA VAL A 27 4.52 2.21 -1.23
C VAL A 27 5.66 1.63 -2.07
N PRO A 28 5.82 0.29 -2.14
CA PRO A 28 6.83 -0.33 -2.99
C PRO A 28 6.72 0.11 -4.46
N THR A 29 7.88 0.32 -5.08
CA THR A 29 8.00 0.74 -6.47
C THR A 29 7.23 -0.20 -7.41
N GLY A 30 6.54 0.38 -8.39
CA GLY A 30 5.79 -0.38 -9.40
C GLY A 30 4.37 -0.76 -8.98
N LEU A 31 4.00 -0.68 -7.69
CA LEU A 31 2.62 -0.97 -7.25
C LEU A 31 1.62 0.15 -7.60
N THR A 32 2.09 1.38 -7.82
CA THR A 32 1.25 2.52 -8.24
C THR A 32 1.07 2.60 -9.76
N THR A 33 1.85 1.82 -10.53
CA THR A 33 1.76 1.79 -11.98
C THR A 33 0.68 0.80 -12.43
N PRO A 34 -0.15 1.12 -13.42
CA PRO A 34 -1.09 0.15 -13.97
C PRO A 34 -0.35 -1.04 -14.60
N VAL A 35 -0.89 -2.24 -14.44
CA VAL A 35 -0.45 -3.42 -15.21
C VAL A 35 -1.05 -3.32 -16.60
N ALA A 36 -0.24 -3.55 -17.64
CA ALA A 36 -0.74 -3.60 -19.01
C ALA A 36 -1.77 -4.74 -19.15
N ILE A 37 -2.98 -4.40 -19.60
CA ILE A 37 -4.03 -5.37 -19.87
C ILE A 37 -3.99 -5.68 -21.37
N PRO A 38 -3.88 -6.95 -21.77
CA PRO A 38 -3.93 -7.34 -23.17
C PRO A 38 -5.24 -6.91 -23.82
N GLU A 39 -5.15 -6.38 -25.04
CA GLU A 39 -6.33 -5.95 -25.80
C GLU A 39 -7.10 -7.16 -26.31
N LYS A 40 -8.41 -7.20 -26.03
CA LYS A 40 -9.28 -8.29 -26.49
C LYS A 40 -9.45 -8.20 -28.00
N PRO A 41 -9.17 -9.27 -28.76
CA PRO A 41 -9.32 -9.24 -30.21
C PRO A 41 -10.80 -9.14 -30.61
N ASP A 42 -11.06 -8.45 -31.72
CA ASP A 42 -12.40 -8.28 -32.28
C ASP A 42 -12.99 -9.64 -32.69
N PRO A 43 -14.11 -10.09 -32.08
CA PRO A 43 -14.68 -11.40 -32.36
C PRO A 43 -15.09 -11.61 -33.82
N GLN A 44 -15.34 -10.56 -34.59
CA GLN A 44 -15.73 -10.66 -36.01
C GLN A 44 -14.53 -10.81 -36.95
N ARG A 45 -13.32 -10.46 -36.50
CA ARG A 45 -12.12 -10.39 -37.34
C ARG A 45 -10.95 -11.24 -36.82
N ALA A 46 -11.04 -11.70 -35.58
CA ALA A 46 -9.97 -12.45 -34.93
C ALA A 46 -9.70 -13.78 -35.63
N THR A 47 -8.42 -14.05 -35.89
CA THR A 47 -7.96 -15.38 -36.29
C THR A 47 -7.68 -16.24 -35.05
N GLN A 48 -7.56 -17.56 -35.23
CA GLN A 48 -7.13 -18.45 -34.15
C GLN A 48 -5.78 -18.04 -33.54
N ARG A 49 -4.87 -17.48 -34.36
CA ARG A 49 -3.57 -16.97 -33.91
C ARG A 49 -3.74 -15.77 -32.97
N ASP A 50 -4.65 -14.85 -33.28
CA ASP A 50 -4.90 -13.67 -32.46
C ASP A 50 -5.49 -14.05 -31.10
N VAL A 51 -6.42 -15.01 -31.10
CA VAL A 51 -6.98 -15.57 -29.86
C VAL A 51 -5.90 -16.28 -29.03
N ALA A 52 -5.06 -17.09 -29.66
CA ALA A 52 -3.96 -17.77 -28.97
C ALA A 52 -2.97 -16.77 -28.35
N ARG A 53 -2.61 -15.72 -29.10
CA ARG A 53 -1.74 -14.65 -28.58
C ARG A 53 -2.39 -13.95 -27.38
N TYR A 54 -3.66 -13.58 -27.50
CA TYR A 54 -4.40 -12.93 -26.40
C TYR A 54 -4.42 -13.79 -25.13
N LEU A 55 -4.63 -15.11 -25.25
CA LEU A 55 -4.65 -16.01 -24.09
C LEU A 55 -3.27 -16.10 -23.39
N ILE A 56 -2.18 -16.13 -24.16
CA ILE A 56 -0.81 -16.11 -23.62
C ILE A 56 -0.54 -14.80 -22.88
N GLU A 57 -0.86 -13.66 -23.51
CA GLU A 57 -0.67 -12.34 -22.92
C GLU A 57 -1.53 -12.18 -21.65
N GLN A 58 -2.76 -12.68 -21.64
CA GLN A 58 -3.63 -12.69 -20.46
C GLN A 58 -3.04 -13.51 -19.32
N HIS A 59 -2.49 -14.69 -19.61
CA HIS A 59 -1.85 -15.52 -18.61
C HIS A 59 -0.64 -14.81 -17.97
N GLN A 60 0.18 -14.14 -18.78
CA GLN A 60 1.33 -13.34 -18.30
C GLN A 60 0.90 -12.14 -17.45
N ALA A 61 -0.16 -11.44 -17.86
CA ALA A 61 -0.72 -10.33 -17.10
C ALA A 61 -1.25 -10.79 -15.73
N LEU A 62 -1.97 -11.92 -15.68
CA LEU A 62 -2.45 -12.52 -14.43
C LEU A 62 -1.31 -12.93 -13.52
N ALA A 63 -0.26 -13.55 -14.05
CA ALA A 63 0.93 -13.90 -13.26
C ALA A 63 1.57 -12.66 -12.62
N THR A 64 1.67 -11.57 -13.39
CA THR A 64 2.18 -10.28 -12.90
C THR A 64 1.32 -9.69 -11.79
N CYS A 65 -0.01 -9.71 -11.96
CA CYS A 65 -0.96 -9.26 -10.94
C CYS A 65 -0.84 -10.07 -9.65
N ASN A 66 -0.76 -11.39 -9.75
CA ASN A 66 -0.62 -12.28 -8.59
C ASN A 66 0.68 -12.01 -7.83
N ALA A 67 1.80 -11.84 -8.55
CA ALA A 67 3.08 -11.48 -7.93
C ALA A 67 2.99 -10.14 -7.17
N ARG A 68 2.32 -9.13 -7.75
CA ARG A 68 2.10 -7.84 -7.09
C ARG A 68 1.21 -7.96 -5.85
N LEU A 69 0.16 -8.78 -5.89
CA LEU A 69 -0.69 -9.04 -4.73
C LEU A 69 0.10 -9.66 -3.56
N THR A 70 1.06 -10.55 -3.84
CA THR A 70 1.95 -11.08 -2.81
C THR A 70 2.78 -9.97 -2.15
N VAL A 71 3.35 -9.06 -2.93
CA VAL A 71 4.13 -7.92 -2.41
C VAL A 71 3.25 -6.98 -1.59
N ILE A 72 2.04 -6.66 -2.07
CA ILE A 72 1.06 -5.84 -1.34
C ILE A 72 0.72 -6.48 0.00
N ARG A 73 0.49 -7.80 0.04
CA ARG A 73 0.20 -8.51 1.28
C ARG A 73 1.36 -8.40 2.28
N GLN A 74 2.58 -8.67 1.84
CA GLN A 74 3.78 -8.57 2.70
C GLN A 74 4.00 -7.15 3.23
N TRP A 75 3.82 -6.14 2.36
CA TRP A 75 3.90 -4.73 2.76
C TRP A 75 2.81 -4.40 3.79
N SER A 76 1.57 -4.81 3.54
CA SER A 76 0.44 -4.57 4.42
C SER A 76 0.64 -5.20 5.80
N GLU A 77 1.11 -6.45 5.86
CA GLU A 77 1.43 -7.13 7.13
C GLU A 77 2.52 -6.42 7.93
N ARG A 78 3.51 -5.82 7.25
CA ARG A 78 4.57 -5.05 7.92
C ARG A 78 4.04 -3.81 8.64
N TRP A 79 3.06 -3.13 8.03
CA TRP A 79 2.52 -1.87 8.55
C TRP A 79 1.30 -2.04 9.46
N MET A 80 0.55 -3.13 9.32
CA MET A 80 -0.65 -3.39 10.13
C MET A 80 -0.39 -4.22 11.39
N LYS A 81 0.78 -4.85 11.54
CA LYS A 81 1.14 -5.48 12.81
C LYS A 81 1.34 -4.38 13.87
N PRO A 82 0.63 -4.43 15.02
CA PRO A 82 0.87 -3.50 16.09
C PRO A 82 2.34 -3.61 16.51
N THR A 83 3.11 -2.53 16.38
CA THR A 83 4.36 -2.41 17.10
C THR A 83 4.00 -2.41 18.57
N ALA A 84 4.14 -3.56 19.24
CA ALA A 84 4.05 -3.60 20.68
C ALA A 84 5.01 -2.54 21.24
N PRO A 85 4.58 -1.71 22.19
CA PRO A 85 5.49 -0.75 22.82
C PRO A 85 6.65 -1.54 23.42
N GLN A 86 7.88 -1.22 23.01
CA GLN A 86 9.07 -1.77 23.66
C GLN A 86 9.03 -1.29 25.11
N ARG A 87 8.87 -2.25 26.03
CA ARG A 87 9.06 -2.03 27.47
C ARG A 87 10.54 -2.04 27.80
#